data_AF-A0A9D4NAE3-F1
#
_entry.id   AF-A0A9D4NAE3-F1
#
_cell.length_a   1.000
_cell.length_b   1.000
_cell.length_c   1.000
_cell.angle_alpha   90.00
_cell.angle_beta   90.00
_cell.angle_gamma   90.00
#
_symmetry.space_group_name_H-M   'P 1'
#
loop_
_entity.id
_entity.type
_entity.pdbx_description
1 polymer ?
#
loop_
_entity_poly.entity_id
_entity_poly.type
_entity_poly.pdbx_seq_one_letter_code
_entity_poly.pdbx_strand_id
1 'polypeptide(L)'
;MIGMIFAILIYGCIRIGGVSTVIEINRPTGRLQIFDCDPNPYKRHTFWTIAIGNGWMCAGIIFSPPLVQSLNSVRSIGDARKVAAMSIPAFVILQILIMCEGLGAYAYFSLKGCDPIA
;
A
#
# COMPACT_ATOMS: atom_id res chain seq x y z
N MET A 1 -8.22 -11.75 2.78
CA MET A 1 -7.15 -10.85 2.31
C MET A 1 -6.22 -10.44 3.45
N ILE A 2 -6.72 -9.73 4.48
CA ILE A 2 -5.90 -9.26 5.62
C ILE A 2 -5.13 -10.39 6.32
N GLY A 3 -5.76 -11.54 6.57
CA GLY A 3 -5.08 -12.69 7.17
C GLY A 3 -3.92 -13.25 6.33
N MET A 4 -4.04 -13.23 4.99
CA MET A 4 -2.94 -13.64 4.10
C MET A 4 -1.80 -12.63 4.15
N ILE A 5 -2.11 -11.32 4.22
CA ILE A 5 -1.11 -10.27 4.32
C ILE A 5 -0.24 -10.46 5.57
N PHE A 6 -0.88 -10.67 6.72
CA PHE A 6 -0.16 -10.95 7.95
C PHE A 6 0.63 -12.27 7.89
N ALA A 7 0.07 -13.32 7.28
CA ALA A 7 0.78 -14.58 7.14
C ALA A 7 2.07 -14.43 6.32
N ILE A 8 2.01 -13.71 5.19
CA ILE A 8 3.17 -13.44 4.32
C ILE A 8 4.19 -12.56 5.04
N LEU A 9 3.76 -11.50 5.74
CA LEU A 9 4.65 -10.63 6.51
C LEU A 9 5.40 -11.41 7.59
N ILE A 10 4.68 -12.21 8.39
CA ILE A 10 5.27 -12.98 9.49
C ILE A 10 6.24 -14.02 8.92
N TYR A 11 5.79 -14.80 7.92
CA TYR A 11 6.62 -15.81 7.28
C TYR A 11 7.87 -15.20 6.63
N GLY A 12 7.72 -14.10 5.91
CA GLY A 12 8.82 -13.35 5.30
C GLY A 12 9.82 -12.87 6.35
N CYS A 13 9.36 -12.28 7.45
CA CYS A 13 10.21 -11.84 8.55
C CYS A 13 11.01 -13.01 9.16
N ILE A 14 10.37 -14.16 9.40
CA ILE A 14 11.04 -15.36 9.93
C ILE A 14 12.13 -15.83 8.97
N ARG A 15 11.87 -15.84 7.66
CA ARG A 15 12.81 -16.33 6.65
C ARG A 15 13.99 -15.40 6.38
N ILE A 16 13.80 -14.09 6.54
CA ILE A 16 14.82 -13.06 6.26
C ILE A 16 15.72 -12.80 7.48
N GLY A 17 15.33 -13.23 8.68
CA GLY A 17 16.06 -12.99 9.93
C GLY A 17 15.52 -11.82 10.76
N GLY A 18 14.29 -11.38 10.47
CA GLY A 18 13.57 -10.36 11.22
C GLY A 18 13.35 -9.06 10.44
N VAL A 19 12.55 -8.16 11.04
CA VAL A 19 12.19 -6.86 10.44
C VAL A 19 13.41 -5.94 10.31
N SER A 20 14.37 -6.03 11.24
CA SER A 20 15.58 -5.21 11.22
C SER A 20 16.40 -5.44 9.95
N THR A 21 16.58 -6.70 9.56
CA THR A 21 17.30 -7.10 8.35
C THR A 21 16.59 -6.60 7.09
N VAL A 22 15.25 -6.63 7.05
CA VAL A 22 14.48 -6.04 5.94
C VAL A 22 14.76 -4.55 5.79
N ILE A 23 14.78 -3.80 6.90
CA ILE A 23 15.06 -2.36 6.88
C ILE A 23 16.51 -2.09 6.44
N GLU A 24 17.47 -2.87 6.95
CA GLU A 24 18.89 -2.73 6.62
C GLU A 24 19.17 -2.96 5.14
N ILE A 25 18.60 -4.02 4.54
CA ILE A 25 18.74 -4.32 3.11
C ILE A 25 18.12 -3.22 2.25
N ASN A 26 16.95 -2.69 2.65
CA ASN A 26 16.26 -1.68 1.86
C ASN A 26 16.84 -0.26 2.02
N ARG A 27 17.54 0.03 3.13
CA ARG A 27 18.10 1.36 3.43
C ARG A 27 19.03 1.91 2.33
N PRO A 28 20.07 1.19 1.86
CA PRO A 28 20.98 1.70 0.84
C PRO A 28 20.31 1.89 -0.53
N THR A 29 19.18 1.22 -0.76
CA THR A 29 18.50 1.26 -2.07
C THR A 29 17.63 2.50 -2.30
N GLY A 30 17.52 3.39 -1.30
CA GLY A 30 16.66 4.58 -1.39
C GLY A 30 15.15 4.29 -1.36
N ARG A 31 14.73 3.02 -1.32
CA ARG A 31 13.31 2.59 -1.31
C ARG A 31 12.55 2.96 -0.02
N LEU A 32 13.25 3.34 1.05
CA LEU A 32 12.66 3.85 2.29
C LEU A 32 12.33 5.36 2.23
N GLN A 33 12.51 6.04 1.10
CA GLN A 33 12.06 7.42 0.94
C GLN A 33 10.55 7.47 0.67
N ILE A 34 9.77 7.53 1.74
CA ILE A 34 8.30 7.44 1.70
C ILE A 34 7.65 8.74 1.18
N PHE A 35 8.33 9.89 1.31
CA PHE A 35 7.80 11.21 0.94
C PHE A 35 8.78 11.98 0.05
N ASP A 36 8.68 11.80 -1.26
CA ASP A 36 9.26 12.72 -2.26
C ASP A 36 8.17 13.72 -2.70
N CYS A 37 8.30 14.98 -2.29
CA CYS A 37 7.36 16.07 -2.61
C CYS A 37 7.71 16.82 -3.91
N ASP A 38 8.53 16.24 -4.78
CA ASP A 38 8.83 16.80 -6.10
C ASP A 38 7.58 16.78 -7.01
N PRO A 39 7.11 17.94 -7.52
CA PRO A 39 5.95 18.03 -8.40
C PRO A 39 6.21 17.53 -9.83
N ASN A 40 7.42 17.09 -10.17
CA ASN A 40 7.76 16.60 -11.49
C ASN A 40 6.94 15.34 -11.87
N PRO A 41 6.06 15.40 -12.90
CA PRO A 41 5.22 14.28 -13.30
C PRO A 41 5.98 13.15 -14.01
N TYR A 42 7.23 13.38 -14.44
CA TYR A 42 8.07 12.34 -15.04
C TYR A 42 8.66 11.38 -14.01
N LYS A 43 8.67 11.76 -12.72
CA LYS A 43 9.06 10.85 -11.64
C LYS A 43 7.91 9.88 -11.34
N ARG A 44 8.17 8.57 -11.50
CA ARG A 44 7.16 7.51 -11.35
C ARG A 44 6.46 7.50 -9.99
N HIS A 45 7.21 7.70 -8.89
CA HIS A 45 6.67 7.68 -7.53
C HIS A 45 7.05 8.97 -6.81
N THR A 46 6.12 9.92 -6.78
CA THR A 46 6.18 11.10 -5.91
C THR A 46 4.87 11.21 -5.15
N PHE A 47 4.85 12.01 -4.09
CA PHE A 47 3.64 12.32 -3.35
C PHE A 47 2.52 12.79 -4.30
N TRP A 48 2.86 13.65 -5.27
CA TRP A 48 1.90 14.21 -6.22
C TRP A 48 1.37 13.18 -7.22
N THR A 49 2.24 12.38 -7.84
CA THR A 49 1.80 11.38 -8.83
C THR A 49 0.96 10.28 -8.18
N ILE A 50 1.32 9.88 -6.95
CA ILE A 50 0.56 8.90 -6.17
C ILE A 50 -0.77 9.47 -5.69
N ALA A 51 -0.80 10.71 -5.17
CA ALA A 51 -2.03 11.34 -4.67
C ALA A 51 -3.04 11.56 -5.79
N ILE A 52 -2.59 12.10 -6.93
CA ILE A 52 -3.46 12.34 -8.10
C ILE A 52 -3.94 11.02 -8.69
N GLY A 53 -3.05 10.03 -8.88
CA GLY A 53 -3.40 8.72 -9.40
C GLY A 53 -4.41 7.98 -8.52
N ASN A 54 -4.19 7.96 -7.20
CA ASN A 54 -5.15 7.38 -6.27
C ASN A 54 -6.47 8.15 -6.22
N GLY A 55 -6.43 9.49 -6.29
CA GLY A 55 -7.64 10.31 -6.37
C GLY A 55 -8.51 9.96 -7.56
N TRP A 56 -7.89 9.81 -8.74
CA TRP A 56 -8.56 9.39 -9.96
C TRP A 56 -9.14 7.97 -9.87
N MET A 57 -8.35 7.02 -9.33
CA MET A 57 -8.81 5.64 -9.12
C MET A 57 -10.02 5.59 -8.18
N CYS A 58 -9.96 6.29 -7.05
CA CYS A 58 -11.06 6.37 -6.09
C CYS A 58 -12.33 6.96 -6.73
N ALA A 59 -12.19 7.99 -7.57
CA ALA A 59 -13.33 8.55 -8.32
C ALA A 59 -14.00 7.49 -9.20
N GLY A 60 -13.22 6.64 -9.90
CA GLY A 60 -13.75 5.54 -10.69
C GLY A 60 -14.47 4.47 -9.86
N ILE A 61 -13.94 4.13 -8.68
CA ILE A 61 -14.52 3.11 -7.79
C ILE A 61 -15.92 3.53 -7.29
N ILE A 62 -16.17 4.83 -7.08
CA ILE A 62 -17.49 5.34 -6.67
C ILE A 62 -18.60 4.95 -7.65
N PHE A 63 -18.28 4.86 -8.94
CA PHE A 63 -19.22 4.45 -9.98
C PHE A 63 -19.29 2.93 -10.17
N SER A 64 -18.50 2.15 -9.43
CA SER A 64 -18.52 0.70 -9.54
C SER A 64 -19.84 0.12 -8.97
N PRO A 65 -20.48 -0.84 -9.66
CA PRO A 65 -21.73 -1.44 -9.21
C PRO A 65 -21.72 -1.95 -7.76
N PRO A 66 -20.65 -2.62 -7.25
CA PRO A 66 -20.62 -3.11 -5.88
C PRO A 66 -20.67 -1.98 -4.84
N LEU A 67 -19.97 -0.87 -5.10
CA LEU A 67 -19.94 0.25 -4.16
C LEU A 67 -21.28 0.99 -4.17
N VAL A 68 -21.87 1.22 -5.35
CA VAL A 68 -23.20 1.83 -5.47
C VAL A 68 -24.26 1.00 -4.75
N GLN A 69 -24.24 -0.33 -4.88
CA GLN A 69 -25.17 -1.23 -4.18
C GLN A 69 -25.00 -1.17 -2.65
N SER A 70 -23.75 -1.15 -2.18
CA SER A 70 -23.44 -1.05 -0.75
C SER A 70 -23.94 0.28 -0.16
N LEU A 71 -23.72 1.39 -0.86
CA LEU A 71 -24.18 2.71 -0.43
C LEU A 71 -25.72 2.82 -0.38
N ASN A 72 -26.42 2.21 -1.33
CA ASN A 72 -27.90 2.18 -1.36
C ASN A 72 -28.52 1.25 -0.30
N SER A 73 -27.75 0.32 0.26
CA SER A 73 -28.23 -0.58 1.32
C SER A 73 -28.25 0.08 2.70
N VAL A 74 -27.65 1.27 2.84
CA VAL A 74 -27.59 2.01 4.11
C VAL A 74 -28.87 2.81 4.34
N ARG A 75 -29.36 2.81 5.58
CA ARG A 75 -30.66 3.38 5.97
C ARG A 75 -30.76 4.92 5.84
N SER A 76 -29.63 5.62 5.85
CA SER A 76 -29.56 7.08 5.81
C SER A 76 -28.27 7.57 5.16
N ILE A 77 -28.34 8.72 4.46
CA ILE A 77 -27.19 9.40 3.86
C ILE A 77 -26.14 9.77 4.93
N GLY A 78 -26.59 10.11 6.15
CA GLY A 78 -25.69 10.44 7.25
C GLY A 78 -24.83 9.25 7.69
N ASP A 79 -25.41 8.05 7.70
CA ASP A 79 -24.68 6.82 8.06
C ASP A 79 -23.76 6.39 6.92
N ALA A 80 -24.19 6.56 5.67
CA ALA A 80 -23.34 6.30 4.50
C ALA A 80 -22.07 7.16 4.51
N ARG A 81 -22.17 8.45 4.89
CA ARG A 81 -21.00 9.34 5.03
C ARG A 81 -20.05 8.89 6.15
N LYS A 82 -20.59 8.44 7.30
CA LYS A 82 -19.76 7.91 8.39
C LYS A 82 -19.03 6.65 7.97
N VAL A 83 -19.71 5.71 7.31
CA VAL A 83 -19.11 4.47 6.81
C VAL A 83 -18.00 4.78 5.79
N ALA A 84 -18.25 5.70 4.86
CA ALA A 84 -17.24 6.17 3.93
C ALA A 84 -16.02 6.78 4.65
N ALA A 85 -16.24 7.67 5.63
CA ALA A 85 -15.17 8.27 6.41
C ALA A 85 -14.34 7.23 7.20
N MET A 86 -14.99 6.23 7.79
CA MET A 86 -14.32 5.13 8.49
C MET A 86 -13.54 4.18 7.55
N SER A 87 -13.90 4.16 6.26
CA SER A 87 -13.22 3.32 5.26
C SER A 87 -11.86 3.90 4.84
N ILE A 88 -11.68 5.22 4.95
CA ILE A 88 -10.43 5.92 4.63
C ILE A 88 -9.24 5.42 5.48
N PRO A 89 -9.29 5.42 6.83
CA PRO A 89 -8.17 4.94 7.63
C PRO A 89 -7.88 3.45 7.40
N ALA A 90 -8.91 2.63 7.18
CA ALA A 90 -8.72 1.21 6.85
C ALA A 90 -7.96 1.03 5.53
N PHE A 91 -8.26 1.85 4.52
CA PHE A 91 -7.52 1.86 3.25
C PHE A 91 -6.06 2.27 3.44
N VAL A 92 -5.80 3.32 4.22
CA VAL A 92 -4.42 3.78 4.51
C VAL A 92 -3.61 2.67 5.20
N ILE A 93 -4.18 2.01 6.22
CA ILE A 93 -3.52 0.90 6.92
C ILE A 93 -3.21 -0.24 5.95
N LEU A 94 -4.15 -0.58 5.07
CA LEU A 94 -3.96 -1.64 4.08
C LEU A 94 -2.82 -1.31 3.11
N GLN A 95 -2.72 -0.07 2.62
CA GLN A 95 -1.64 0.37 1.74
C GLN A 95 -0.27 0.26 2.42
N ILE A 96 -0.17 0.63 3.70
CA ILE A 96 1.07 0.49 4.48
C ILE A 96 1.47 -0.98 4.59
N LEU A 97 0.53 -1.88 4.87
CA LEU A 97 0.82 -3.32 4.96
C LEU A 97 1.31 -3.89 3.63
N ILE A 98 0.68 -3.52 2.51
CA ILE A 98 1.10 -3.93 1.16
C ILE A 98 2.52 -3.40 0.85
N MET A 99 2.83 -2.17 1.26
CA MET A 99 4.18 -1.62 1.12
C MET A 99 5.22 -2.44 1.90
N CYS A 100 4.90 -2.83 3.14
CA CYS A 100 5.77 -3.69 3.95
C CYS A 100 6.00 -5.06 3.30
N GLU A 101 4.98 -5.66 2.67
CA GLU A 101 5.14 -6.91 1.92
C GLU A 101 6.08 -6.73 0.73
N GLY A 102 5.95 -5.63 -0.02
CA GLY A 102 6.84 -5.32 -1.14
C GLY A 102 8.31 -5.20 -0.70
N LEU A 103 8.58 -4.52 0.42
CA LEU A 103 9.92 -4.40 1.00
C LEU A 103 10.47 -5.74 1.48
N GLY A 104 9.62 -6.57 2.10
CA GLY A 104 9.97 -7.93 2.53
C GLY A 104 10.27 -8.85 1.36
N ALA A 105 9.44 -8.81 0.31
CA ALA A 105 9.67 -9.58 -0.92
C ALA A 105 11.00 -9.18 -1.58
N TYR A 106 11.27 -7.88 -1.71
CA TYR A 106 12.55 -7.40 -2.25
C TYR A 106 13.73 -7.89 -1.42
N ALA A 107 13.68 -7.74 -0.09
CA ALA A 107 14.75 -8.20 0.80
C ALA A 107 15.01 -9.72 0.64
N TYR A 108 13.95 -10.52 0.51
CA TYR A 108 14.08 -11.96 0.27
C TYR A 108 14.76 -12.30 -1.05
N PHE A 109 14.40 -11.62 -2.15
CA PHE A 109 15.01 -11.86 -3.46
C PHE A 109 16.46 -11.34 -3.55
N SER A 110 16.74 -10.21 -2.92
CA SER A 110 18.10 -9.64 -2.84
C SER A 110 19.06 -10.60 -2.10
N LEU A 111 18.63 -11.20 -0.98
CA LEU A 111 19.40 -12.22 -0.26
C LEU A 111 19.71 -13.48 -1.09
N LYS A 112 18.88 -13.80 -2.08
CA LYS A 112 19.11 -14.93 -2.99
C LYS A 112 20.01 -14.58 -4.18
N GLY A 113 20.51 -13.35 -4.27
CA GLY A 113 21.31 -12.89 -5.41
C GLY A 113 20.48 -12.69 -6.69
N CYS A 114 19.16 -12.61 -6.58
CA CYS A 114 18.26 -12.30 -7.70
C CYS A 114 17.90 -10.82 -7.74
N ASP A 115 18.86 -9.93 -7.46
CA ASP A 115 18.63 -8.50 -7.61
C ASP A 115 18.68 -8.13 -9.10
N PRO A 116 17.59 -7.61 -9.71
CA PRO A 116 17.57 -7.25 -11.13
C PRO A 116 18.46 -6.03 -11.48
N ILE A 117 19.14 -5.43 -10.49
CA ILE A 117 19.95 -4.22 -10.64
C ILE A 117 21.43 -4.45 -10.27
N ALA A 118 21.85 -5.71 -10.08
CA ALA A 118 23.26 -6.06 -9.90
C ALA A 118 24.05 -5.94 -11.21
#